data_AF-A0A252D1P3-F1
#
_entry.id   AF-A0A252D1P3-F1
#
_cell.length_a   1.000
_cell.length_b   1.000
_cell.length_c   1.000
_cell.angle_alpha   90.00
_cell.angle_beta   90.00
_cell.angle_gamma   90.00
#
_symmetry.space_group_name_H-M   'P 1'
#
loop_
_entity.id
_entity.type
_entity.pdbx_description
1 polymer ?
#
loop_
_entity_poly.entity_id
_entity_poly.type
_entity_poly.pdbx_seq_one_letter_code
_entity_poly.pdbx_strand_id
1 'polypeptide(L)'
;MPLQNTNIPTTEQFGKPVPGSIPTVIRSFKSAVTKRINLMRKTPYPPVWQRDYYESIIREDGLDNVRQYIINNPVKWAEDEEKPSRHPHEPLDLGLYF
;
A
#
# COMPACT_ATOMS: atom_id res chain seq x y z
N MET A 1 14.89 -39.16 3.88
CA MET A 1 14.03 -38.90 2.70
C MET A 1 14.00 -37.40 2.46
N PRO A 2 14.40 -36.87 1.30
CA PRO A 2 14.09 -35.48 0.97
C PRO A 2 12.73 -35.41 0.27
N LEU A 3 11.82 -34.59 0.81
CA LEU A 3 10.50 -34.33 0.23
C LEU A 3 10.62 -33.28 -0.88
N GLN A 4 10.32 -33.74 -2.10
CA GLN A 4 9.51 -33.11 -3.16
C GLN A 4 9.79 -31.66 -3.60
N ASN A 5 10.08 -31.56 -4.91
CA ASN A 5 10.13 -30.40 -5.78
C ASN A 5 8.85 -29.53 -5.68
N THR A 6 8.94 -28.22 -5.45
CA THR A 6 7.76 -27.32 -5.43
C THR A 6 7.83 -26.27 -6.53
N ASN A 7 7.14 -26.53 -7.65
CA ASN A 7 6.81 -25.56 -8.70
C ASN A 7 5.83 -24.49 -8.18
N ILE A 8 6.22 -23.71 -7.17
CA ILE A 8 5.45 -22.53 -6.80
C ILE A 8 5.70 -21.49 -7.89
N PRO A 9 4.68 -20.99 -8.59
CA PRO A 9 4.88 -19.89 -9.53
C PRO A 9 5.47 -18.70 -8.76
N THR A 10 6.72 -18.36 -9.03
CA THR A 10 7.42 -17.25 -8.38
C THR A 10 7.00 -15.88 -8.93
N THR A 11 6.31 -15.89 -10.08
CA THR A 11 5.94 -14.69 -10.82
C THR A 11 4.43 -14.51 -10.86
N GLU A 12 3.96 -13.33 -10.46
CA GLU A 12 2.56 -12.93 -10.56
C GLU A 12 2.09 -12.89 -12.01
N GLN A 13 0.88 -13.40 -12.25
CA GLN A 13 0.21 -13.32 -13.55
C GLN A 13 -1.20 -12.79 -13.35
N PHE A 14 -1.69 -12.03 -14.34
CA PHE A 14 -3.07 -11.58 -14.33
C PHE A 14 -4.03 -12.77 -14.23
N GLY A 15 -5.00 -12.69 -13.31
CA GLY A 15 -5.95 -13.78 -13.04
C GLY A 15 -5.38 -14.99 -12.30
N LYS A 16 -4.08 -15.04 -12.02
CA LYS A 16 -3.42 -16.14 -11.30
C LYS A 16 -2.50 -15.57 -10.20
N PRO A 17 -3.08 -15.15 -9.06
CA PRO A 17 -2.30 -14.60 -7.96
C PRO A 17 -1.40 -15.67 -7.36
N VAL A 18 -0.18 -15.28 -6.97
CA VAL A 18 0.75 -16.13 -6.24
C VAL A 18 0.46 -16.01 -4.75
N PRO A 19 0.01 -17.07 -4.06
CA PRO A 19 -0.26 -17.00 -2.63
C PRO A 19 0.97 -16.56 -1.85
N GLY A 20 0.80 -15.54 -0.99
CA GLY A 20 1.87 -15.03 -0.11
C GLY A 20 2.85 -14.06 -0.77
N SER A 21 2.71 -13.75 -2.07
CA SER A 21 3.52 -12.70 -2.70
C SER A 21 3.14 -11.31 -2.16
N ILE A 22 4.09 -10.36 -2.18
CA ILE A 22 3.83 -8.97 -1.79
C ILE A 22 2.69 -8.36 -2.62
N PRO A 23 2.65 -8.46 -3.97
CA PRO A 23 1.54 -7.95 -4.76
C PRO A 23 0.17 -8.53 -4.34
N THR A 24 0.10 -9.81 -4.01
CA THR A 24 -1.16 -10.47 -3.60
C THR A 24 -1.61 -10.01 -2.21
N VAL A 25 -0.68 -9.85 -1.26
CA VAL A 25 -0.98 -9.31 0.07
C VAL A 25 -1.47 -7.86 -0.03
N ILE A 26 -0.76 -7.00 -0.75
CA ILE A 26 -1.12 -5.59 -0.92
C ILE A 26 -2.46 -5.45 -1.66
N ARG A 27 -2.72 -6.25 -2.70
CA ARG A 27 -4.01 -6.26 -3.41
C ARG A 27 -5.16 -6.58 -2.46
N SER A 28 -5.01 -7.64 -1.67
CA SER A 28 -6.05 -8.10 -0.74
C SER A 28 -6.31 -7.05 0.35
N PHE A 29 -5.26 -6.47 0.91
CA PHE A 29 -5.34 -5.40 1.90
C PHE A 29 -6.05 -4.15 1.35
N LYS A 30 -5.58 -3.60 0.22
CA LYS A 30 -6.18 -2.42 -0.41
C LYS A 30 -7.66 -2.65 -0.73
N SER A 31 -8.02 -3.84 -1.22
CA SER A 31 -9.42 -4.21 -1.52
C SER A 31 -10.30 -4.22 -0.26
N ALA A 32 -9.87 -4.92 0.79
CA ALA A 32 -10.64 -5.06 2.03
C ALA A 32 -10.88 -3.70 2.71
N VAL A 33 -9.83 -2.87 2.81
CA VAL A 33 -9.91 -1.54 3.40
C VAL A 33 -10.77 -0.60 2.56
N THR A 34 -10.64 -0.63 1.22
CA THR A 34 -11.49 0.19 0.31
C THR A 34 -12.96 -0.15 0.52
N LYS A 35 -13.31 -1.44 0.57
CA LYS A 35 -14.69 -1.87 0.83
C LYS A 35 -15.19 -1.31 2.16
N ARG A 36 -14.39 -1.40 3.22
CA ARG A 36 -14.78 -0.91 4.55
C ARG A 36 -14.99 0.60 4.56
N ILE A 37 -14.09 1.37 3.96
CA ILE A 37 -14.17 2.83 3.88
C ILE A 37 -15.37 3.25 3.03
N ASN A 38 -15.60 2.64 1.86
CA ASN A 38 -16.72 3.00 0.99
C ASN A 38 -18.08 2.70 1.65
N LEU A 39 -18.16 1.63 2.44
CA LEU A 39 -19.34 1.36 3.28
C LEU A 39 -19.57 2.45 4.32
N MET A 40 -18.52 2.95 4.98
CA MET A 40 -18.62 4.05 5.95
C MET A 40 -19.00 5.37 5.28
N ARG A 41 -18.39 5.68 4.12
CA ARG A 41 -18.64 6.90 3.35
C ARG A 41 -20.00 6.88 2.63
N LYS A 42 -20.59 5.70 2.41
CA LYS A 42 -21.76 5.47 1.54
C LYS A 42 -21.54 5.94 0.09
N THR A 43 -20.29 6.04 -0.33
CA THR A 43 -19.90 6.42 -1.70
C THR A 43 -18.58 5.73 -2.06
N PRO A 44 -18.40 5.32 -3.34
CA PRO A 44 -17.13 4.80 -3.84
C PRO A 44 -16.08 5.89 -4.11
N TYR A 45 -16.47 7.16 -4.04
CA TYR A 45 -15.60 8.32 -4.31
C TYR A 45 -15.39 9.14 -3.02
N PRO A 46 -14.21 9.74 -2.80
CA PRO A 46 -13.00 9.68 -3.63
C PRO A 46 -12.23 8.35 -3.51
N PRO A 47 -11.38 8.01 -4.51
CA PRO A 47 -10.47 6.88 -4.41
C PRO A 47 -9.68 6.91 -3.10
N VAL A 48 -9.58 5.76 -2.45
CA VAL A 48 -8.90 5.64 -1.15
C VAL A 48 -7.38 5.66 -1.29
N TRP A 49 -6.85 5.06 -2.35
CA TRP A 49 -5.42 4.80 -2.51
C TRP A 49 -4.81 5.64 -3.62
N GLN A 50 -3.55 6.05 -3.42
CA GLN A 50 -2.65 6.34 -4.52
C GLN A 50 -2.41 5.07 -5.35
N ARG A 51 -2.21 5.25 -6.66
CA ARG A 51 -1.89 4.17 -7.59
C ARG A 51 -0.54 3.55 -7.19
N ASP A 52 -0.43 2.23 -7.39
CA ASP A 52 0.78 1.45 -7.12
C ASP A 52 1.18 1.45 -5.63
N TYR A 53 2.33 0.85 -5.31
CA TYR A 53 2.85 0.78 -3.96
C TYR A 53 4.38 0.72 -4.01
N TYR A 54 5.03 1.29 -3.00
CA TYR A 54 6.48 1.25 -2.86
C TYR A 54 6.90 -0.02 -2.12
N GLU A 55 7.90 -0.72 -2.65
CA GLU A 55 8.55 -1.85 -2.00
C GLU A 55 10.07 -1.71 -2.11
N SER A 56 10.79 -2.04 -1.04
CA SER A 56 12.25 -2.05 -1.04
C SER A 56 12.74 -3.09 -0.03
N ILE A 57 13.84 -3.77 -0.38
CA ILE A 57 14.48 -4.75 0.49
C ILE A 57 15.41 -4.00 1.43
N ILE A 58 15.11 -4.02 2.73
CA ILE A 58 15.98 -3.46 3.76
C ILE A 58 17.19 -4.38 3.94
N ARG A 59 18.40 -3.84 3.73
CA ARG A 59 19.68 -4.51 3.95
C ARG A 59 20.54 -3.68 4.91
N GLU A 60 21.44 -4.36 5.63
CA GLU A 60 22.43 -3.75 6.54
C GLU A 60 21.83 -2.63 7.43
N ASP A 61 22.16 -1.40 7.11
CA ASP A 61 21.88 -0.12 7.79
C ASP A 61 20.64 0.62 7.23
N GLY A 62 19.93 0.04 6.27
CA GLY A 62 18.73 0.63 5.67
C GLY A 62 17.52 0.74 6.60
N LEU A 63 17.53 0.08 7.76
CA LEU A 63 16.40 0.07 8.69
C LEU A 63 16.16 1.45 9.30
N ASP A 64 17.22 2.14 9.70
CA ASP A 64 17.09 3.47 10.28
C ASP A 64 16.65 4.49 9.24
N ASN A 65 17.10 4.34 7.98
CA ASN A 65 16.61 5.15 6.86
C ASN A 65 15.11 4.97 6.64
N VAL A 66 14.60 3.73 6.64
CA VAL A 66 13.15 3.48 6.50
C VAL A 66 12.36 4.04 7.66
N ARG A 67 12.86 3.92 8.91
CA ARG A 67 12.21 4.52 10.08
C ARG A 67 12.15 6.04 9.98
N GLN A 68 13.26 6.66 9.59
CA GLN A 68 13.32 8.11 9.36
C GLN A 68 12.37 8.53 8.23
N TYR A 69 12.28 7.77 7.15
CA TYR A 69 11.32 8.03 6.08
C TYR A 69 9.87 8.01 6.60
N ILE A 70 9.47 6.98 7.36
CA ILE A 70 8.10 6.87 7.92
C ILE A 70 7.77 8.07 8.81
N ILE A 71 8.71 8.51 9.65
CA ILE A 71 8.52 9.65 10.55
C ILE A 71 8.45 10.96 9.76
N ASN A 72 9.33 11.14 8.77
CA ASN A 72 9.49 12.40 8.07
C ASN A 72 8.52 12.60 6.91
N ASN A 73 7.98 11.52 6.32
CA ASN A 73 7.11 11.59 5.15
C ASN A 73 5.85 12.46 5.37
N PRO A 74 5.11 12.34 6.48
CA PRO A 74 3.97 13.23 6.74
C PRO A 74 4.38 14.71 6.83
N VAL A 75 5.54 14.99 7.45
CA VAL A 75 6.06 16.34 7.66
C VAL A 75 6.48 16.97 6.33
N LYS A 76 7.10 16.18 5.45
CA LYS A 76 7.62 16.63 4.15
C LYS A 76 6.61 16.49 3.01
N TRP A 77 5.39 16.02 3.29
CA TRP A 77 4.40 15.68 2.26
C TRP A 77 4.04 16.85 1.34
N ALA A 78 4.01 18.08 1.87
CA ALA A 78 3.69 19.26 1.07
C ALA A 78 4.73 19.57 -0.01
N GLU A 79 5.98 19.13 0.20
CA GLU A 79 7.14 19.38 -0.67
C GLU A 79 7.46 18.17 -1.56
N ASP A 80 6.76 17.05 -1.38
CA ASP A 80 7.03 15.81 -2.09
C ASP A 80 6.55 15.88 -3.55
N GLU A 81 7.47 15.64 -4.49
CA GLU A 81 7.18 15.60 -5.94
C GLU A 81 6.31 14.40 -6.34
N GLU A 82 6.36 13.30 -5.59
CA GLU A 82 5.54 12.12 -5.82
C GLU A 82 4.13 12.25 -5.25
N LYS A 83 3.84 13.37 -4.54
CA LYS A 83 2.50 13.69 -4.07
C LYS A 83 1.54 13.84 -5.27
N PRO A 84 0.41 13.11 -5.29
CA PRO A 84 -0.57 13.26 -6.35
C PRO A 84 -1.07 14.71 -6.44
N SER A 85 -1.11 15.27 -7.65
CA SER A 85 -1.65 16.62 -7.90
C SER A 85 -3.16 16.72 -7.65
N ARG A 86 -3.85 15.58 -7.43
CA ARG A 86 -5.27 15.55 -7.11
C ARG A 86 -5.49 15.91 -5.64
N HIS A 87 -6.01 17.10 -5.39
CA HIS A 87 -6.61 17.44 -4.11
C HIS A 87 -7.89 16.62 -3.88
N PRO A 88 -8.12 16.04 -2.69
CA PRO A 88 -9.45 15.58 -2.31
C PRO A 88 -10.41 16.79 -2.28
N HIS A 89 -11.62 16.64 -2.83
CA HIS A 89 -12.71 17.56 -2.53
C HIS A 89 -13.11 17.35 -1.07
N GLU A 90 -12.92 18.41 -0.26
CA GLU A 90 -13.19 18.56 1.17
C GLU A 90 -12.67 17.43 2.11
N PRO A 91 -12.05 17.79 3.25
CA PRO A 91 -11.71 16.79 4.23
C PRO A 91 -13.03 16.20 4.78
N LEU A 92 -13.21 14.89 4.63
CA LEU A 92 -14.08 14.17 5.55
C LEU A 92 -13.44 14.34 6.93
N ASP A 93 -14.02 15.19 7.76
CA ASP A 93 -13.69 15.32 9.17
C ASP A 93 -13.94 13.99 9.87
N LEU A 94 -12.92 13.12 9.83
CA LEU A 94 -12.90 11.85 10.54
C LEU A 94 -12.22 12.01 11.91
N GLY A 95 -11.93 13.23 12.37
CA GLY A 95 -11.34 13.51 13.68
C GLY A 95 -9.96 12.88 13.91
N LEU A 96 -9.29 12.42 12.87
CA LEU A 96 -7.96 11.80 12.94
C LEU A 96 -6.97 12.74 12.26
N TYR A 97 -6.50 13.71 13.04
CA TYR A 97 -5.26 14.41 12.74
C TYR A 97 -4.12 13.41 12.96
N PHE A 98 -3.34 13.14 11.91
CA PHE A 98 -1.93 12.78 12.06
C PHE A 98 -1.11 14.02 11.80
#